data_AF-A0A9D7NXL4-F1
#
_entry.id   AF-A0A9D7NXL4-F1
#
_cell.length_a   1.000
_cell.length_b   1.000
_cell.length_c   1.000
_cell.angle_alpha   90.00
_cell.angle_beta   90.00
_cell.angle_gamma   90.00
#
_symmetry.space_group_name_H-M   'P 1'
#
loop_
_entity.id
_entity.type
_entity.pdbx_description
1 polymer ?
#
loop_
_entity_poly.entity_id
_entity_poly.type
_entity_poly.pdbx_seq_one_letter_code
_entity_poly.pdbx_strand_id
1 'polypeptide(L)'
;MFGLSYVWHGVALTDLEELRIPLTLYLVLAGMVYLGLGLALTIGLHKAIGRELISLKVAFPFTSFLGGAVVGFFVYLIIFVLGVTFTKHGMVHLVVDILWQMVEQGMGGLAVSLGIIYDMHKRFLEQERAG
;
A
#
# COMPACT_ATOMS: atom_id res chain seq x y z
N MET A 1 -3.20 3.67 -3.72
CA MET A 1 -2.50 2.39 -3.94
C MET A 1 -2.93 1.79 -5.27
N PHE A 2 -4.14 1.24 -5.41
CA PHE A 2 -4.62 0.66 -6.67
C PHE A 2 -4.46 1.55 -7.92
N GLY A 3 -4.81 2.84 -7.83
CA GLY A 3 -4.61 3.77 -8.95
C GLY A 3 -3.14 4.00 -9.32
N LEU A 4 -2.23 3.96 -8.35
CA LEU A 4 -0.78 4.06 -8.63
C LEU A 4 -0.28 2.80 -9.35
N SER A 5 -0.74 1.62 -8.90
CA SER A 5 -0.50 0.34 -9.56
C SER A 5 -0.94 0.36 -11.02
N TYR A 6 -2.17 0.84 -11.26
CA TYR A 6 -2.72 0.94 -12.61
C TYR A 6 -1.91 1.86 -13.51
N VAL A 7 -1.48 3.02 -13.00
CA VAL A 7 -0.63 3.94 -13.78
C VAL A 7 0.71 3.29 -14.10
N TRP A 8 1.31 2.60 -13.13
CA TRP A 8 2.61 1.93 -13.33
C TRP A 8 2.52 0.80 -14.36
N HIS A 9 1.66 -0.19 -14.11
CA HIS A 9 1.57 -1.37 -14.98
C HIS A 9 0.79 -1.12 -16.27
N GLY A 10 -0.20 -0.22 -16.24
CA GLY A 10 -1.04 0.06 -17.41
C GLY A 10 -0.48 1.10 -18.35
N VAL A 11 0.15 2.15 -17.82
CA VAL A 11 0.61 3.29 -18.63
C VAL A 11 2.12 3.30 -18.80
N ALA A 12 2.89 3.09 -17.71
CA ALA A 12 4.34 3.21 -17.77
C ALA A 12 5.00 1.95 -18.37
N LEU A 13 4.54 0.77 -17.97
CA LEU A 13 5.09 -0.51 -18.44
C LEU A 13 4.25 -1.17 -19.53
N THR A 14 2.99 -0.75 -19.71
CA THR A 14 2.04 -1.34 -20.67
C THR A 14 1.80 -2.86 -20.51
N ASP A 15 2.12 -3.41 -19.33
CA ASP A 15 1.96 -4.84 -18.99
C ASP A 15 0.51 -5.34 -19.14
N LEU A 16 -0.46 -4.43 -19.03
CA LEU A 16 -1.89 -4.77 -19.16
C LEU A 16 -2.26 -5.26 -20.57
N GLU A 17 -1.46 -4.98 -21.60
CA GLU A 17 -1.67 -5.49 -22.97
C GLU A 17 -1.35 -6.99 -23.09
N GLU A 18 -0.50 -7.52 -22.21
CA GLU A 18 -0.10 -8.94 -22.19
C GLU A 18 -1.07 -9.82 -21.36
N LEU A 19 -2.14 -9.24 -20.81
CA LEU A 19 -3.11 -9.96 -20.01
C LEU A 19 -3.81 -11.06 -20.80
N ARG A 20 -3.71 -12.29 -20.30
CA ARG A 20 -4.44 -13.45 -20.84
C ARG A 20 -5.89 -13.55 -20.37
N ILE A 21 -6.29 -12.72 -19.41
CA ILE A 21 -7.62 -12.67 -18.83
C ILE A 21 -8.31 -11.34 -19.20
N PRO A 22 -9.65 -11.28 -19.21
CA PRO A 22 -10.35 -10.03 -19.49
C PRO A 22 -9.93 -8.91 -18.55
N LEU A 23 -9.63 -7.72 -19.08
CA LEU A 23 -9.15 -6.57 -18.31
C LEU A 23 -10.05 -6.26 -17.11
N THR A 24 -11.37 -6.28 -17.30
CA THR A 24 -12.34 -6.04 -16.22
C THR A 24 -12.18 -7.04 -15.08
N LEU A 25 -11.99 -8.33 -15.40
CA LEU A 25 -11.80 -9.37 -14.38
C LEU A 25 -10.50 -9.14 -13.61
N TYR A 26 -9.41 -8.81 -14.31
CA TYR A 26 -8.14 -8.44 -13.69
C TYR A 26 -8.31 -7.25 -12.73
N LEU A 27 -8.93 -6.16 -13.19
CA LEU A 27 -9.11 -4.94 -12.38
C LEU A 27 -9.98 -5.18 -11.15
N VAL A 28 -11.02 -6.02 -11.25
CA VAL A 28 -11.86 -6.39 -10.10
C VAL A 28 -11.05 -7.19 -9.08
N LEU A 29 -10.34 -8.22 -9.54
CA LEU A 29 -9.52 -9.07 -8.66
C LEU A 29 -8.39 -8.28 -8.00
N ALA A 30 -7.68 -7.45 -8.77
CA ALA A 30 -6.66 -6.55 -8.25
C ALA A 30 -7.28 -5.56 -7.25
N GLY A 31 -8.43 -4.97 -7.55
CA GLY A 31 -9.17 -4.12 -6.62
C GLY A 31 -9.46 -4.81 -5.28
N MET A 32 -9.92 -6.06 -5.30
CA MET A 32 -10.14 -6.86 -4.08
C MET A 32 -8.85 -7.08 -3.29
N VAL A 33 -7.74 -7.39 -3.96
CA VAL A 33 -6.42 -7.54 -3.33
C VAL A 33 -6.01 -6.23 -2.66
N TYR A 34 -6.14 -5.09 -3.35
CA TYR A 34 -5.79 -3.79 -2.78
C TYR A 34 -6.68 -3.38 -1.60
N LEU A 35 -7.97 -3.73 -1.60
CA LEU A 35 -8.83 -3.56 -0.43
C LEU A 35 -8.34 -4.40 0.75
N GLY A 36 -7.97 -5.66 0.50
CA GLY A 36 -7.37 -6.55 1.50
C GLY A 36 -6.07 -6.00 2.07
N LEU A 37 -5.16 -5.52 1.21
CA LEU A 37 -3.90 -4.88 1.62
C LEU A 37 -4.14 -3.60 2.42
N GLY A 38 -5.07 -2.75 1.99
CA GLY A 38 -5.45 -1.54 2.71
C GLY A 38 -6.01 -1.84 4.11
N LEU A 39 -6.87 -2.85 4.23
CA LEU A 39 -7.38 -3.32 5.52
C LEU A 39 -6.27 -3.89 6.40
N ALA A 40 -5.39 -4.73 5.85
CA ALA A 40 -4.27 -5.32 6.58
C ALA A 40 -3.30 -4.24 7.09
N LEU A 41 -2.96 -3.24 6.25
CA LEU A 41 -2.15 -2.09 6.63
C LEU A 41 -2.83 -1.27 7.74
N THR A 42 -4.14 -1.04 7.63
CA THR A 42 -4.91 -0.30 8.64
C THR A 42 -4.86 -1.01 9.99
N ILE A 43 -5.17 -2.31 10.03
CA ILE A 43 -5.12 -3.12 11.26
C ILE A 43 -3.69 -3.18 11.80
N GLY A 44 -2.71 -3.39 10.92
CA GLY A 44 -1.30 -3.48 11.27
C GLY A 44 -0.79 -2.21 11.95
N LEU A 45 -1.07 -1.04 11.36
CA LEU A 45 -0.68 0.26 11.93
C LEU A 45 -1.39 0.53 13.26
N HIS A 46 -2.68 0.26 13.38
CA HIS A 46 -3.39 0.41 14.66
C HIS A 46 -2.79 -0.48 15.75
N LYS A 47 -2.47 -1.75 15.44
CA LYS A 47 -1.82 -2.67 16.38
C LYS A 47 -0.39 -2.22 16.72
N ALA A 48 0.35 -1.68 15.76
CA ALA A 48 1.70 -1.19 15.98
C ALA A 48 1.71 0.04 16.91
N ILE A 49 0.76 0.95 16.74
CA ILE A 49 0.54 2.09 17.65
C ILE A 49 0.17 1.59 19.04
N GLY A 50 -0.80 0.68 19.15
CA GLY A 50 -1.26 0.15 20.45
C GLY A 50 -0.22 -0.67 21.21
N ARG A 51 0.80 -1.17 20.52
CA ARG A 51 1.97 -1.87 21.11
C ARG A 51 3.19 -0.96 21.28
N GLU A 52 3.03 0.35 21.08
CA GLU A 52 4.11 1.35 21.16
C GLU A 52 5.28 1.10 20.20
N LEU A 53 5.10 0.25 19.17
CA LEU A 53 6.09 0.04 18.11
C LEU A 53 6.20 1.27 17.19
N ILE A 54 5.12 2.03 17.08
CA ILE A 54 5.05 3.29 16.35
C ILE A 54 4.56 4.38 17.31
N SER A 55 5.38 5.41 17.50
CA SER A 55 5.02 6.57 18.31
C SER A 55 4.12 7.52 17.52
N LEU A 56 3.00 7.92 18.11
CA LEU A 56 2.14 9.00 17.60
C LEU A 56 2.78 10.39 17.76
N LYS A 57 3.75 10.54 18.66
CA LYS A 57 4.31 11.85 19.04
C LYS A 57 5.45 12.32 18.13
N VAL A 58 6.11 11.40 17.41
CA VAL A 58 7.27 11.72 16.58
C VAL A 58 7.19 10.97 15.26
N ALA A 59 7.20 11.71 14.15
CA ALA A 59 7.31 11.18 12.79
C ALA A 59 6.28 10.08 12.43
N PHE A 60 5.07 10.15 12.98
CA PHE A 60 4.02 9.14 12.77
C PHE A 60 3.69 8.86 11.29
N PRO A 61 3.56 9.88 10.40
CA PRO A 61 3.36 9.62 8.98
C PRO A 61 4.54 8.92 8.31
N PHE A 62 5.77 9.27 8.69
CA PHE A 62 6.99 8.70 8.13
C PHE A 62 7.21 7.25 8.58
N THR A 63 7.00 6.95 9.86
CA THR A 63 7.07 5.58 10.40
C THR A 63 5.96 4.70 9.82
N SER A 64 4.77 5.26 9.58
CA SER A 64 3.69 4.56 8.87
C SER A 64 4.02 4.30 7.40
N PHE A 65 4.68 5.24 6.73
CA PHE A 65 5.22 5.03 5.38
C PHE A 65 6.24 3.88 5.36
N LEU A 66 7.21 3.87 6.29
CA LEU A 66 8.20 2.79 6.38
C LEU A 66 7.54 1.43 6.67
N GLY A 67 6.55 1.39 7.57
CA GLY A 67 5.76 0.18 7.83
C GLY A 67 5.05 -0.32 6.57
N GLY A 68 4.45 0.60 5.80
CA GLY A 68 3.86 0.29 4.50
C GLY A 68 4.89 -0.22 3.48
N ALA A 69 6.09 0.38 3.43
CA ALA A 69 7.16 -0.03 2.53
C ALA A 69 7.67 -1.45 2.84
N VAL A 70 7.78 -1.82 4.11
CA VAL A 70 8.12 -3.20 4.53
C VAL A 70 7.05 -4.18 4.06
N VAL A 71 5.76 -3.83 4.23
CA VAL A 71 4.67 -4.67 3.71
C VAL A 71 4.77 -4.81 2.19
N GLY A 72 5.07 -3.73 1.47
CA GLY A 72 5.24 -3.79 0.02
C GLY A 72 6.38 -4.68 -0.45
N PHE A 73 7.49 -4.69 0.27
CA PHE A 73 8.57 -5.64 0.01
C PHE A 73 8.06 -7.10 0.12
N PHE A 74 7.31 -7.45 1.17
CA PHE A 74 6.77 -8.81 1.30
C PHE A 74 5.70 -9.14 0.25
N VAL A 75 4.84 -8.18 -0.11
CA VAL A 75 3.87 -8.35 -1.20
C VAL A 75 4.59 -8.66 -2.51
N TYR A 76 5.66 -7.92 -2.82
CA TYR A 76 6.49 -8.21 -3.98
C TYR A 76 7.07 -9.62 -3.93
N LEU A 77 7.66 -10.02 -2.80
CA LEU A 77 8.25 -11.37 -2.65
C LEU A 77 7.22 -12.47 -2.91
N ILE A 78 5.98 -12.31 -2.44
CA ILE A 78 4.91 -13.28 -2.70
C ILE A 78 4.60 -13.36 -4.19
N ILE A 79 4.40 -12.22 -4.85
CA ILE A 79 4.11 -12.14 -6.29
C ILE A 79 5.26 -12.75 -7.11
N PHE A 80 6.49 -12.43 -6.73
CA PHE A 80 7.72 -12.93 -7.35
C PHE A 80 7.85 -14.45 -7.22
N VAL A 81 7.65 -15.01 -6.01
CA VAL A 81 7.72 -16.46 -5.76
C VAL A 81 6.60 -17.22 -6.48
N LEU A 82 5.41 -16.62 -6.60
CA LEU A 82 4.28 -17.22 -7.33
C LEU A 82 4.48 -17.19 -8.85
N GLY A 83 5.59 -16.62 -9.35
CA GLY A 83 5.87 -16.55 -10.78
C GLY A 83 4.91 -15.63 -11.53
N VAL A 84 4.17 -14.78 -10.83
CA VAL A 84 3.35 -13.72 -11.41
C VAL A 84 4.27 -12.54 -11.72
N THR A 85 5.22 -12.75 -12.62
CA THR A 85 6.14 -11.72 -13.10
C THR A 85 5.74 -11.42 -14.54
N PHE A 86 5.44 -10.15 -14.81
CA PHE A 86 5.12 -9.65 -16.15
C PHE A 86 6.38 -9.45 -17.01
N THR A 87 7.56 -9.85 -16.52
CA THR A 87 8.83 -9.41 -17.12
C THR A 87 9.47 -10.51 -17.95
N LYS A 88 9.44 -10.32 -19.27
CA LYS A 88 10.39 -10.93 -20.21
C LYS A 88 11.82 -10.35 -20.11
N HIS A 89 12.14 -9.42 -19.21
CA HIS A 89 13.35 -8.60 -19.35
C HIS A 89 14.05 -8.32 -18.00
N GLY A 90 15.36 -8.60 -17.95
CA GLY A 90 16.43 -7.96 -17.15
C GLY A 90 16.31 -7.80 -15.62
N MET A 91 17.44 -7.97 -14.90
CA MET A 91 17.59 -7.69 -13.46
C MET A 91 17.13 -6.27 -13.06
N VAL A 92 17.20 -5.30 -13.99
CA VAL A 92 16.78 -3.90 -13.75
C VAL A 92 15.28 -3.80 -13.48
N HIS A 93 14.44 -4.52 -14.22
CA HIS A 93 12.98 -4.45 -14.03
C HIS A 93 12.58 -5.00 -12.65
N LEU A 94 13.23 -6.08 -12.20
CA LEU A 94 13.04 -6.64 -10.86
C LEU A 94 13.30 -5.60 -9.77
N VAL A 95 14.43 -4.89 -9.84
CA VAL A 95 14.79 -3.88 -8.83
C VAL A 95 13.80 -2.72 -8.84
N VAL A 96 13.43 -2.25 -10.03
CA VAL A 96 12.48 -1.14 -10.17
C VAL A 96 11.11 -1.54 -9.60
N ASP A 97 10.62 -2.75 -9.89
CA ASP A 97 9.32 -3.21 -9.39
C ASP A 97 9.32 -3.41 -7.86
N ILE A 98 10.42 -3.90 -7.27
CA ILE A 98 10.55 -3.96 -5.80
C ILE A 98 10.43 -2.57 -5.20
N LEU A 99 11.21 -1.62 -5.72
CA LEU A 99 11.21 -0.25 -5.22
C LEU A 99 9.84 0.40 -5.39
N TRP A 100 9.21 0.16 -6.54
CA TRP A 100 7.86 0.64 -6.79
C TRP A 100 6.85 0.06 -5.80
N GLN A 101 6.88 -1.26 -5.56
CA GLN A 101 5.99 -1.91 -4.61
C GLN A 101 6.18 -1.38 -3.18
N MET A 102 7.42 -1.11 -2.78
CA MET A 102 7.72 -0.49 -1.48
C MET A 102 7.17 0.94 -1.41
N VAL A 103 7.36 1.77 -2.43
CA VAL A 103 6.84 3.14 -2.49
C VAL A 103 5.31 3.15 -2.48
N GLU A 104 4.68 2.30 -3.29
CA GLU A 104 3.22 2.23 -3.40
C GLU A 104 2.56 1.87 -2.07
N GLN A 105 3.12 0.87 -1.38
CA GLN A 105 2.58 0.39 -0.12
C GLN A 105 2.94 1.33 1.03
N GLY A 106 4.09 2.01 0.95
CA GLY A 106 4.44 3.12 1.83
C GLY A 106 3.46 4.29 1.70
N MET A 107 3.08 4.68 0.48
CA MET A 107 2.04 5.69 0.25
C MET A 107 0.68 5.25 0.80
N GLY A 108 0.40 3.94 0.77
CA GLY A 108 -0.72 3.32 1.47
C GLY A 108 -0.69 3.55 2.98
N GLY A 109 0.43 3.23 3.62
CA GLY A 109 0.65 3.45 5.05
C GLY A 109 0.54 4.93 5.43
N LEU A 110 1.05 5.83 4.59
CA LEU A 110 0.91 7.28 4.78
C LEU A 110 -0.56 7.71 4.72
N ALA A 111 -1.33 7.24 3.74
CA ALA A 111 -2.75 7.55 3.63
C ALA A 111 -3.54 7.08 4.87
N VAL A 112 -3.24 5.89 5.38
CA VAL A 112 -3.83 5.38 6.63
C VAL A 112 -3.47 6.28 7.82
N SER A 113 -2.20 6.68 7.95
CA SER A 113 -1.74 7.54 9.05
C SER A 113 -2.45 8.89 9.05
N LEU A 114 -2.66 9.49 7.88
CA LEU A 114 -3.43 10.73 7.74
C LEU A 114 -4.90 10.53 8.14
N GLY A 115 -5.50 9.39 7.77
CA GLY A 115 -6.85 9.02 8.21
C GLY A 115 -6.96 8.90 9.73
N ILE A 116 -5.97 8.29 10.38
CA ILE A 116 -5.91 8.18 11.85
C ILE A 116 -5.77 9.57 12.50
N ILE A 117 -4.88 10.42 11.98
CA ILE A 117 -4.72 11.80 12.49
C ILE A 117 -6.02 12.57 12.37
N TYR A 118 -6.72 12.44 11.23
CA TYR A 118 -8.00 13.10 11.01
C TYR A 118 -9.08 12.61 12.00
N ASP A 119 -9.20 11.30 12.22
CA ASP A 119 -10.15 10.74 13.19
C ASP A 119 -9.86 11.21 14.62
N MET A 120 -8.59 11.22 15.03
CA MET A 120 -8.18 11.74 16.34
C MET A 120 -8.52 13.23 16.51
N HIS A 121 -8.23 14.05 15.48
CA HIS A 121 -8.53 15.48 15.51
C HIS A 121 -10.04 15.74 15.59
N LYS A 122 -10.84 15.00 14.82
CA LYS A 122 -12.30 15.12 14.85
C LYS A 122 -12.88 14.77 16.22
N ARG A 123 -12.45 13.66 16.83
CA ARG A 123 -12.89 13.24 18.17
C ARG A 123 -12.55 14.27 19.25
N PHE A 124 -11.37 14.89 19.15
CA PHE A 124 -10.96 15.96 20.07
C PHE A 124 -11.92 17.16 19.98
N LEU A 125 -12.24 17.64 18.77
CA LEU A 125 -13.18 18.74 18.58
C LEU A 125 -14.61 18.42 19.06
N GLU A 126 -15.06 17.17 18.92
CA GLU A 126 -16.35 16.72 19.43
C GLU A 126 -16.40 16.74 20.97
N GLN A 127 -15.29 16.39 21.63
CA GLN A 127 -15.18 16.46 23.09
C GLN A 127 -15.18 17.90 23.60
N GLU A 128 -14.47 18.82 22.94
CA GLU A 128 -14.46 20.24 23.31
C GLU A 128 -15.84 20.90 23.16
N ARG A 129 -16.66 20.46 22.20
CA ARG A 129 -18.03 20.98 22.01
C ARG A 129 -19.04 20.44 23.02
N ALA A 130 -18.72 19.34 23.69
CA ALA A 130 -19.62 18.63 24.60
C ALA A 130 -19.36 18.95 26.08
N GLY A 131 -18.25 19.61 26.41
CA GLY A 131 -17.91 20.10 27.75
C GLY A 131 -18.24 21.57 27.95
#